data_AF-A0A9D4TA30-F1
#
_entry.id   AF-A0A9D4TA30-F1
#
_cell.length_a   1.000
_cell.length_b   1.000
_cell.length_c   1.000
_cell.angle_alpha   90.00
_cell.angle_beta   90.00
_cell.angle_gamma   90.00
#
_symmetry.space_group_name_H-M   'P 1'
#
loop_
_entity.id
_entity.type
_entity.pdbx_description
1 polymer ?
#
loop_
_entity_poly.entity_id
_entity_poly.type
_entity_poly.pdbx_seq_one_letter_code
_entity_poly.pdbx_strand_id
1 'polypeptide(L)'
;MSMDPIDATQGMPIYCRAAVAWEPSEPLSIETVEVGVPRQGEVRVKILHTGTCHVDSNTLEGLDPDRVFPCILGHEGAGVVESVGPKVTRFKHALIRAIIREELRDLEQQRSTAVSTPPAPFDLRNLVKQELAAMTTPTAPVAPPARPLPTYADVASLTTPTASVAQTLPTYAAISAIPPAAVTSGPADITCGHLASVRDACKECRYCKNPRTNLCSKIRTTQDRGLMPDGTARFMCQGHRIYHFMGISTFCEYTVVSEYSLCKVRKA
;
A
#
# COMPACT_ATOMS: atom_id res chain seq x y z
N MET A 1 20.75 -12.91 -26.60
CA MET A 1 20.71 -12.19 -25.30
C MET A 1 19.26 -12.25 -24.84
N SER A 2 18.94 -13.04 -23.82
CA SER A 2 17.57 -13.10 -23.28
C SER A 2 17.24 -11.75 -22.65
N MET A 3 16.19 -11.09 -23.11
CA MET A 3 15.69 -9.87 -22.45
C MET A 3 15.22 -10.21 -21.04
N ASP A 4 15.58 -9.38 -20.07
CA ASP A 4 15.15 -9.57 -18.69
C ASP A 4 13.63 -9.34 -18.57
N PRO A 5 12.89 -10.10 -17.73
CA PRO A 5 11.43 -10.00 -17.60
C PRO A 5 10.89 -8.62 -17.20
N ILE A 6 11.75 -7.74 -16.69
CA ILE A 6 11.40 -6.36 -16.27
C ILE A 6 11.70 -5.34 -17.35
N ASP A 7 12.78 -5.52 -18.12
CA ASP A 7 12.99 -4.73 -19.33
C ASP A 7 11.90 -5.05 -20.37
N ALA A 8 11.31 -6.26 -20.28
CA ALA A 8 10.19 -6.69 -21.13
C ALA A 8 8.90 -5.88 -20.91
N THR A 9 8.68 -5.24 -19.76
CA THR A 9 7.44 -4.50 -19.48
C THR A 9 7.55 -2.99 -19.69
N GLN A 10 8.77 -2.48 -19.95
CA GLN A 10 8.98 -1.06 -20.19
C GLN A 10 8.27 -0.58 -21.46
N GLY A 11 7.53 0.52 -21.34
CA GLY A 11 6.77 1.09 -22.45
C GLY A 11 5.48 0.34 -22.81
N MET A 12 5.11 -0.70 -22.06
CA MET A 12 3.85 -1.43 -22.23
C MET A 12 2.99 -1.40 -20.97
N PRO A 13 1.64 -1.48 -21.09
CA PRO A 13 0.77 -1.73 -19.94
C PRO A 13 1.12 -3.04 -19.24
N ILE A 14 0.89 -3.10 -17.92
CA ILE A 14 1.05 -4.31 -17.11
C ILE A 14 -0.33 -4.77 -16.65
N TYR A 15 -0.61 -6.06 -16.79
CA TYR A 15 -1.78 -6.69 -16.18
C TYR A 15 -1.37 -7.40 -14.90
N CYS A 16 -1.95 -7.01 -13.77
CA CYS A 16 -1.56 -7.53 -12.46
C CYS A 16 -2.74 -7.52 -11.49
N ARG A 17 -2.56 -8.13 -10.32
CA ARG A 17 -3.63 -8.17 -9.31
C ARG A 17 -3.71 -6.85 -8.53
N ALA A 18 -4.92 -6.45 -8.20
CA ALA A 18 -5.20 -5.36 -7.28
C ALA A 18 -6.43 -5.66 -6.42
N ALA A 19 -6.49 -5.06 -5.23
CA ALA A 19 -7.71 -4.99 -4.44
C ALA A 19 -8.47 -3.71 -4.81
N VAL A 20 -9.55 -3.87 -5.57
CA VAL A 20 -10.40 -2.78 -6.07
C VAL A 20 -11.55 -2.54 -5.12
N ALA A 21 -11.71 -1.30 -4.67
CA ALA A 21 -12.89 -0.83 -3.98
C ALA A 21 -13.88 -0.31 -5.03
N TRP A 22 -14.91 -1.08 -5.33
CA TRP A 22 -15.89 -0.74 -6.35
C TRP A 22 -16.86 0.35 -5.87
N GLU A 23 -17.37 0.20 -4.65
CA GLU A 23 -18.32 1.10 -4.01
C GLU A 23 -17.98 1.25 -2.52
N PRO A 24 -18.44 2.32 -1.85
CA PRO A 24 -18.33 2.45 -0.40
C PRO A 24 -19.06 1.33 0.33
N SER A 25 -18.52 0.93 1.49
CA SER A 25 -19.01 -0.13 2.39
C SER A 25 -19.07 -1.54 1.79
N GLU A 26 -18.62 -1.74 0.56
CA GLU A 26 -18.50 -3.06 -0.06
C GLU A 26 -17.11 -3.66 0.20
N PRO A 27 -16.98 -5.00 0.30
CA PRO A 27 -15.68 -5.65 0.39
C PRO A 27 -14.80 -5.35 -0.84
N LEU A 28 -13.49 -5.24 -0.62
CA LEU A 28 -12.52 -5.14 -1.71
C LEU A 28 -12.59 -6.41 -2.59
N SER A 29 -12.61 -6.22 -3.92
CA SER A 29 -12.52 -7.31 -4.88
C SER A 29 -11.09 -7.49 -5.38
N ILE A 30 -10.59 -8.73 -5.42
CA ILE A 30 -9.29 -9.03 -6.03
C ILE A 30 -9.49 -9.20 -7.54
N GLU A 31 -9.08 -8.19 -8.30
CA GLU A 31 -9.27 -8.10 -9.74
C GLU A 31 -7.92 -8.15 -10.48
N THR A 32 -7.97 -8.54 -11.75
CA THR A 32 -6.87 -8.24 -12.68
C THR A 32 -7.08 -6.85 -13.28
N VAL A 33 -6.14 -5.95 -13.04
CA VAL A 33 -6.19 -4.56 -13.52
C VAL A 33 -5.09 -4.30 -14.55
N GLU A 34 -5.40 -3.43 -15.50
CA GLU A 34 -4.42 -2.85 -16.42
C GLU A 34 -3.78 -1.62 -15.77
N VAL A 35 -2.46 -1.63 -15.65
CA VAL A 35 -1.65 -0.52 -15.17
C VAL A 35 -0.92 0.11 -16.35
N GLY A 36 -1.28 1.34 -16.66
CA GLY A 36 -0.74 2.10 -17.79
C GLY A 36 0.76 2.38 -17.68
N VAL A 37 1.33 2.82 -18.80
CA VAL A 37 2.73 3.26 -18.87
C VAL A 37 2.89 4.61 -18.15
N PRO A 38 3.96 4.80 -17.35
CA PRO A 38 4.21 6.10 -16.72
C PRO A 38 4.45 7.19 -17.77
N ARG A 39 3.72 8.30 -17.65
CA ARG A 39 3.86 9.48 -18.51
C ARG A 39 4.92 10.44 -17.95
N GLN A 40 5.01 11.63 -18.53
CA GLN A 40 6.00 12.63 -18.15
C GLN A 40 5.94 12.93 -16.63
N GLY A 41 7.08 12.81 -15.94
CA GLY A 41 7.17 13.08 -14.49
C GLY A 41 6.55 11.99 -13.61
N GLU A 42 6.26 10.82 -14.16
CA GLU A 42 5.67 9.68 -13.44
C GLU A 42 6.61 8.49 -13.37
N VAL A 43 6.42 7.67 -12.36
CA VAL A 43 7.24 6.50 -12.08
C VAL A 43 6.31 5.33 -11.83
N ARG A 44 6.56 4.19 -12.49
CA ARG A 44 5.88 2.93 -12.19
C ARG A 44 6.71 2.13 -11.22
N VAL A 45 6.06 1.64 -10.18
CA VAL A 45 6.68 0.97 -9.03
C VAL A 45 6.04 -0.39 -8.87
N LYS A 46 6.88 -1.42 -8.74
CA LYS A 46 6.44 -2.72 -8.25
C LYS A 46 6.35 -2.66 -6.73
N ILE A 47 5.15 -2.83 -6.19
CA ILE A 47 4.93 -2.85 -4.74
C ILE A 47 5.43 -4.19 -4.20
N LEU A 48 6.28 -4.13 -3.18
CA LEU A 48 6.78 -5.32 -2.48
C LEU A 48 6.02 -5.53 -1.16
N HIS A 49 5.72 -4.43 -0.47
CA HIS A 49 5.04 -4.44 0.83
C HIS A 49 4.06 -3.27 0.91
N THR A 50 2.92 -3.49 1.55
CA THR A 50 1.96 -2.44 1.90
C THR A 50 1.37 -2.70 3.27
N GLY A 51 1.26 -1.64 4.07
CA GLY A 51 0.47 -1.61 5.29
C GLY A 51 -0.97 -1.21 5.03
N THR A 52 -1.81 -1.45 6.02
CA THR A 52 -3.21 -1.02 6.09
C THR A 52 -3.34 0.01 7.20
N CYS A 53 -4.07 1.10 6.95
CA CYS A 53 -4.25 2.17 7.92
C CYS A 53 -5.73 2.55 8.06
N HIS A 54 -6.06 3.23 9.16
CA HIS A 54 -7.41 3.73 9.43
C HIS A 54 -7.96 4.61 8.31
N VAL A 55 -7.09 5.34 7.58
CA VAL A 55 -7.53 6.15 6.44
C VAL A 55 -8.05 5.30 5.29
N ASP A 56 -7.47 4.10 5.08
CA ASP A 56 -7.99 3.15 4.08
C ASP A 56 -9.37 2.63 4.50
N SER A 57 -9.52 2.23 5.78
CA SER A 57 -10.79 1.75 6.34
C SER A 57 -11.88 2.80 6.31
N ASN A 58 -11.62 4.01 6.79
CA ASN A 58 -12.59 5.10 6.80
C ASN A 58 -13.03 5.48 5.37
N THR A 59 -12.10 5.46 4.41
CA THR A 59 -12.44 5.69 3.01
C THR A 59 -13.34 4.58 2.51
N LEU A 60 -12.97 3.31 2.73
CA LEU A 60 -13.75 2.15 2.30
C LEU A 60 -15.16 2.18 2.90
N GLU A 61 -15.32 2.55 4.16
CA GLU A 61 -16.61 2.69 4.84
C GLU A 61 -17.44 3.89 4.33
N GLY A 62 -16.91 4.72 3.43
CA GLY A 62 -17.61 5.89 2.88
C GLY A 62 -17.66 7.09 3.83
N LEU A 63 -16.80 7.12 4.85
CA LEU A 63 -16.72 8.22 5.83
C LEU A 63 -15.92 9.43 5.31
N ASP A 64 -15.24 9.29 4.17
CA ASP A 64 -14.53 10.37 3.47
C ASP A 64 -15.34 10.77 2.20
N PRO A 65 -16.23 11.78 2.29
CA PRO A 65 -17.18 12.12 1.23
C PRO A 65 -16.54 12.69 -0.03
N ASP A 66 -15.27 13.12 0.07
CA ASP A 66 -14.54 13.70 -1.06
C ASP A 66 -13.86 12.61 -1.92
N ARG A 67 -13.92 11.34 -1.52
CA ARG A 67 -13.25 10.23 -2.23
C ARG A 67 -14.09 9.70 -3.39
N VAL A 68 -13.38 9.28 -4.42
CA VAL A 68 -13.97 8.86 -5.70
C VAL A 68 -13.82 7.35 -5.85
N PHE A 69 -14.93 6.69 -6.14
CA PHE A 69 -15.01 5.27 -6.46
C PHE A 69 -15.34 5.08 -7.96
N PRO A 70 -14.95 3.95 -8.58
CA PRO A 70 -14.15 2.86 -8.01
C PRO A 70 -12.66 3.23 -7.91
N CYS A 71 -11.96 2.77 -6.87
CA CYS A 71 -10.53 3.09 -6.67
C CYS A 71 -9.70 1.90 -6.15
N ILE A 72 -8.38 2.04 -6.21
CA ILE A 72 -7.44 1.15 -5.52
C ILE A 72 -6.89 1.91 -4.32
N LEU A 73 -7.19 1.44 -3.12
CA LEU A 73 -6.74 2.03 -1.84
C LEU A 73 -5.25 1.74 -1.56
N GLY A 74 -4.81 2.05 -0.34
CA GLY A 74 -3.44 1.85 0.10
C GLY A 74 -2.57 3.08 -0.16
N HIS A 75 -1.92 3.55 0.90
CA HIS A 75 -1.09 4.75 0.90
C HIS A 75 0.16 4.61 1.78
N GLU A 76 0.44 3.39 2.24
CA GLU A 76 1.56 3.02 3.09
C GLU A 76 2.27 1.82 2.46
N GLY A 77 3.19 2.05 1.52
CA GLY A 77 3.84 0.94 0.82
C GLY A 77 5.28 1.20 0.47
N ALA A 78 5.99 0.10 0.22
CA ALA A 78 7.36 0.13 -0.25
C ALA A 78 7.56 -0.78 -1.46
N GLY A 79 8.41 -0.36 -2.37
CA GLY A 79 8.60 -1.02 -3.64
C GLY A 79 9.90 -0.71 -4.35
N VAL A 80 10.01 -1.20 -5.57
CA VAL A 80 11.13 -0.96 -6.47
C VAL A 80 10.64 -0.28 -7.75
N VAL A 81 11.43 0.67 -8.25
CA VAL A 81 11.11 1.36 -9.51
C VAL A 81 11.21 0.37 -10.67
N GLU A 82 10.09 0.14 -11.37
CA GLU A 82 10.00 -0.71 -12.57
C GLU A 82 10.19 0.07 -13.86
N SER A 83 9.71 1.31 -13.95
CA SER A 83 10.00 2.16 -15.10
C SER A 83 9.78 3.62 -14.74
N VAL A 84 10.44 4.49 -15.49
CA VAL A 84 10.34 5.94 -15.33
C VAL A 84 9.84 6.55 -16.63
N GLY A 85 8.89 7.48 -16.52
CA GLY A 85 8.41 8.24 -17.65
C GLY A 85 9.38 9.36 -18.06
N PRO A 86 9.11 10.05 -19.19
CA PRO A 86 9.96 11.12 -19.67
C PRO A 86 10.16 12.23 -18.62
N LYS A 87 11.35 12.84 -18.62
CA LYS A 87 11.73 13.97 -17.75
C LYS A 87 11.73 13.69 -16.24
N VAL A 88 11.56 12.44 -15.81
CA VAL A 88 11.88 12.04 -14.43
C VAL A 88 13.39 12.13 -14.23
N THR A 89 13.82 12.82 -13.18
CA THR A 89 15.25 13.02 -12.88
C THR A 89 15.67 12.47 -11.53
N ARG A 90 14.73 12.37 -10.59
CA ARG A 90 14.98 11.94 -9.21
C ARG A 90 15.08 10.43 -9.05
N PHE A 91 14.46 9.69 -9.96
CA PHE A 91 14.42 8.25 -9.98
C PHE A 91 15.00 7.76 -11.29
N LYS A 92 15.71 6.64 -11.22
CA LYS A 92 16.13 5.90 -12.40
C LYS A 92 15.38 4.58 -12.38
N HIS A 93 15.25 3.95 -13.55
CA HIS A 93 14.97 2.54 -13.57
C HIS A 93 16.01 1.86 -12.68
N ALA A 94 15.57 1.36 -11.52
CA ALA A 94 16.47 0.67 -10.63
C ALA A 94 16.95 -0.57 -11.39
N LEU A 95 18.20 -0.98 -11.19
CA LEU A 95 18.60 -2.36 -11.46
C LEU A 95 17.78 -3.25 -10.51
N ILE A 96 16.53 -3.52 -10.86
CA ILE A 96 15.74 -4.59 -10.25
C ILE A 96 16.54 -5.91 -10.33
N ARG A 97 17.44 -6.02 -11.32
CA ARG A 97 18.50 -7.03 -11.44
C ARG A 97 19.29 -7.36 -10.17
N ALA A 98 19.59 -6.41 -9.27
CA ALA A 98 20.36 -6.72 -8.06
C ALA A 98 19.46 -7.28 -6.96
N ILE A 99 18.36 -6.58 -6.67
CA ILE A 99 17.42 -6.90 -5.59
C ILE A 99 16.66 -8.20 -5.92
N ILE A 100 16.10 -8.34 -7.13
CA ILE A 100 15.36 -9.55 -7.50
C ILE A 100 16.29 -10.76 -7.65
N ARG A 101 17.55 -10.62 -8.09
CA ARG A 101 18.47 -11.77 -8.08
C ARG A 101 18.86 -12.18 -6.67
N GLU A 102 19.00 -11.24 -5.75
CA GLU A 102 19.29 -11.49 -4.34
C GLU A 102 18.07 -12.15 -3.68
N GLU A 103 16.88 -11.56 -3.81
CA GLU A 103 15.63 -12.12 -3.30
C GLU A 103 15.25 -13.46 -3.95
N LEU A 104 15.42 -13.64 -5.26
CA LEU A 104 15.17 -14.94 -5.91
C LEU A 104 16.17 -15.99 -5.44
N ARG A 105 17.46 -15.64 -5.24
CA ARG A 105 18.43 -16.56 -4.62
C ARG A 105 18.06 -16.88 -3.19
N ASP A 106 17.64 -15.89 -2.40
CA ASP A 106 17.23 -16.11 -1.01
C ASP A 106 15.98 -17.00 -0.94
N LEU A 107 15.01 -16.80 -1.84
CA LEU A 107 13.83 -17.65 -1.99
C LEU A 107 14.18 -19.06 -2.49
N GLU A 108 15.13 -19.21 -3.44
CA GLU A 108 15.64 -20.51 -3.90
C GLU A 108 16.46 -21.23 -2.80
N GLN A 109 17.21 -20.49 -2.00
CA GLN A 109 17.94 -20.98 -0.83
C GLN A 109 16.97 -21.43 0.26
N GLN A 110 15.91 -20.65 0.53
CA GLN A 110 14.83 -21.03 1.43
C GLN A 110 14.06 -22.26 0.92
N ARG A 111 13.79 -22.37 -0.38
CA ARG A 111 13.15 -23.57 -0.98
C ARG A 111 14.05 -24.80 -0.96
N SER A 112 15.36 -24.65 -1.15
CA SER A 112 16.31 -25.77 -1.13
C SER A 112 16.63 -26.25 0.29
N THR A 113 16.56 -25.37 1.29
CA THR A 113 16.69 -25.72 2.71
C THR A 113 15.38 -26.23 3.33
N ALA A 114 14.22 -25.93 2.73
CA ALA A 114 12.91 -26.46 3.12
C ALA A 114 12.67 -27.94 2.76
N VAL A 115 13.72 -28.69 2.37
CA VAL A 115 13.66 -30.15 2.28
C VAL A 115 14.09 -30.76 3.61
N SER A 116 13.21 -30.68 4.62
CA SER A 116 13.07 -31.79 5.56
C SER A 116 11.68 -31.73 6.20
N THR A 117 10.93 -32.81 6.00
CA THR A 117 9.56 -33.09 6.45
C THR A 117 8.41 -32.30 5.81
N PRO A 118 7.49 -32.97 5.07
CA PRO A 118 6.25 -32.34 4.64
C PRO A 118 5.42 -31.94 5.87
N PRO A 119 4.76 -30.77 5.87
CA PRO A 119 3.81 -30.43 6.93
C PRO A 119 2.71 -31.49 6.96
N ALA A 120 2.33 -31.93 8.17
CA ALA A 120 1.21 -32.84 8.36
C ALA A 120 -0.01 -32.31 7.60
N PRO A 121 -0.81 -33.18 6.95
CA PRO A 121 -1.94 -32.74 6.14
C PRO A 121 -2.85 -31.82 6.97
N PHE A 122 -3.08 -30.62 6.44
CA PHE A 122 -3.91 -29.61 7.08
C PHE A 122 -5.36 -30.10 7.11
N ASP A 123 -5.79 -30.60 8.27
CA ASP A 123 -7.15 -31.09 8.49
C ASP A 123 -8.08 -29.93 8.86
N LEU A 124 -8.55 -29.22 7.83
CA LEU A 124 -9.52 -28.13 7.94
C LEU A 124 -10.75 -28.52 8.77
N ARG A 125 -11.13 -29.81 8.79
CA ARG A 125 -12.30 -30.27 9.56
C ARG A 125 -12.02 -30.31 11.06
N ASN A 126 -10.79 -30.59 11.48
CA ASN A 126 -10.43 -30.58 12.90
C ASN A 126 -10.27 -29.16 13.45
N LEU A 127 -9.74 -28.23 12.65
CA LEU A 127 -9.65 -26.82 13.04
C LEU A 127 -11.05 -26.19 13.22
N VAL A 128 -11.95 -26.43 12.27
CA VAL A 128 -13.35 -25.96 12.38
C VAL A 128 -14.08 -26.58 13.58
N LYS A 129 -13.80 -27.84 13.93
CA LYS A 129 -14.38 -28.48 15.12
C LYS A 129 -13.84 -27.90 16.43
N GLN A 130 -12.55 -27.55 16.50
CA GLN A 130 -11.94 -26.92 17.67
C GLN A 130 -12.47 -25.48 17.88
N GLU A 131 -12.62 -24.72 16.80
CA GLU A 131 -13.19 -23.37 16.85
C GLU A 131 -14.69 -23.40 17.24
N LEU A 132 -15.49 -24.33 16.69
CA LEU A 132 -16.90 -24.49 17.11
C LEU A 132 -17.03 -24.91 18.58
N ALA A 133 -16.12 -25.76 19.08
CA ALA A 133 -16.12 -26.15 20.50
C ALA A 133 -15.77 -24.96 21.41
N ALA A 134 -14.85 -24.08 20.99
CA ALA A 134 -14.50 -22.86 21.72
C ALA A 134 -15.63 -21.82 21.72
N MET A 135 -16.47 -21.78 20.66
CA MET A 135 -17.60 -20.85 20.55
C MET A 135 -18.86 -21.27 21.35
N THR A 136 -18.88 -22.45 21.96
CA THR A 136 -20.04 -22.95 22.73
C THR A 136 -19.96 -22.74 24.24
N THR A 137 -18.92 -22.07 24.74
CA THR A 137 -18.84 -21.70 26.16
C THR A 137 -19.62 -20.38 26.41
N PRO A 138 -20.73 -20.38 27.16
CA PRO A 138 -21.48 -19.16 27.41
C PRO A 138 -20.70 -18.27 28.38
N THR A 139 -20.29 -17.09 27.92
CA THR A 139 -19.89 -16.00 28.82
C THR A 139 -21.10 -15.12 29.11
N ALA A 140 -21.36 -14.87 30.40
CA ALA A 140 -22.50 -14.07 30.84
C ALA A 140 -22.38 -12.61 30.37
N PRO A 141 -23.49 -11.94 30.02
CA PRO A 141 -23.44 -10.57 29.53
C PRO A 141 -23.11 -9.60 30.68
N VAL A 142 -22.00 -8.87 30.54
CA VAL A 142 -21.68 -7.73 31.41
C VAL A 142 -22.21 -6.46 30.74
N ALA A 143 -23.17 -5.79 31.38
CA ALA A 143 -23.67 -4.50 30.92
C ALA A 143 -22.60 -3.40 31.08
N PRO A 144 -22.38 -2.53 30.09
CA PRO A 144 -21.44 -1.43 30.22
C PRO A 144 -22.02 -0.32 31.12
N PRO A 145 -21.21 0.31 31.99
CA PRO A 145 -21.69 1.41 32.82
C PRO A 145 -21.97 2.66 31.96
N ALA A 146 -23.08 3.34 32.26
CA ALA A 146 -23.44 4.60 31.62
C ALA A 146 -22.40 5.69 31.95
N ARG A 147 -21.79 6.26 30.91
CA ARG A 147 -20.80 7.35 31.03
C ARG A 147 -21.43 8.65 30.50
N PRO A 148 -21.45 9.75 31.27
CA PRO A 148 -21.93 11.04 30.76
C PRO A 148 -20.98 11.59 29.68
N LEU A 149 -21.55 12.28 28.68
CA LEU A 149 -20.81 12.87 27.57
C LEU A 149 -19.95 14.07 28.03
N PRO A 150 -18.69 14.19 27.55
CA PRO A 150 -17.81 15.28 27.93
C PRO A 150 -18.22 16.61 27.30
N THR A 151 -17.86 17.72 27.97
CA THR A 151 -18.12 19.08 27.49
C THR A 151 -16.91 19.65 26.74
N TYR A 152 -17.14 20.72 25.97
CA TYR A 152 -16.13 21.31 25.07
C TYR A 152 -14.88 21.85 25.79
N ALA A 153 -14.92 22.05 27.11
CA ALA A 153 -13.76 22.46 27.91
C ALA A 153 -12.78 21.29 28.20
N ASP A 154 -13.24 20.03 28.14
CA ASP A 154 -12.45 18.86 28.52
C ASP A 154 -11.44 18.43 27.44
N VAL A 155 -11.60 18.92 26.19
CA VAL A 155 -10.81 18.50 25.02
C VAL A 155 -9.50 19.29 24.88
N ALA A 156 -9.36 20.45 25.52
CA ALA A 156 -8.23 21.35 25.32
C ALA A 156 -6.97 21.01 26.16
N SER A 157 -7.03 19.99 27.03
CA SER A 157 -5.97 19.72 28.01
C SER A 157 -5.52 18.25 28.08
N LEU A 158 -5.95 17.40 27.15
CA LEU A 158 -5.52 16.00 27.13
C LEU A 158 -4.26 15.82 26.27
N THR A 159 -3.10 16.02 26.90
CA THR A 159 -1.93 15.20 26.59
C THR A 159 -2.18 13.81 27.16
N THR A 160 -2.30 12.79 26.31
CA THR A 160 -2.42 11.41 26.79
C THR A 160 -1.50 10.44 26.07
N PRO A 161 -1.10 9.36 26.78
CA PRO A 161 0.11 8.60 26.56
C PRO A 161 -0.13 7.36 25.69
N THR A 162 0.99 6.75 25.29
CA THR A 162 1.10 5.40 24.75
C THR A 162 0.42 4.35 25.64
N ALA A 163 -0.59 3.66 25.12
CA ALA A 163 -0.94 2.31 25.53
C ALA A 163 -1.72 1.60 24.40
N SER A 164 -1.20 0.44 23.99
CA SER A 164 -1.76 -0.43 22.97
C SER A 164 -3.02 -1.13 23.45
N VAL A 165 -4.07 -1.14 22.64
CA VAL A 165 -5.15 -2.12 22.74
C VAL A 165 -5.26 -2.83 21.39
N ALA A 166 -4.71 -4.04 21.33
CA ALA A 166 -4.94 -4.96 20.23
C ALA A 166 -6.36 -5.55 20.41
N GLN A 167 -7.26 -5.24 19.49
CA GLN A 167 -8.52 -5.97 19.35
C GLN A 167 -8.55 -6.66 17.99
N THR A 168 -8.60 -7.98 18.09
CA THR A 168 -8.57 -8.99 17.04
C THR A 168 -9.91 -9.07 16.32
N LEU A 169 -9.92 -8.81 15.01
CA LEU A 169 -10.96 -9.25 14.09
C LEU A 169 -10.38 -10.25 13.06
N PRO A 170 -11.11 -11.30 12.65
CA PRO A 170 -10.54 -12.49 12.01
C PRO A 170 -10.07 -12.29 10.57
N THR A 171 -10.34 -11.13 9.96
CA THR A 171 -9.97 -10.82 8.57
C THR A 171 -8.51 -10.34 8.44
N TYR A 172 -7.85 -9.99 9.54
CA TYR A 172 -6.49 -9.43 9.57
C TYR A 172 -5.36 -10.44 9.31
N ALA A 173 -5.62 -11.75 9.40
CA ALA A 173 -4.57 -12.77 9.36
C ALA A 173 -4.07 -13.11 7.95
N ALA A 174 -4.76 -12.70 6.89
CA ALA A 174 -4.44 -13.15 5.52
C ALA A 174 -3.27 -12.40 4.85
N ILE A 175 -2.79 -11.29 5.42
CA ILE A 175 -1.72 -10.45 4.81
C ILE A 175 -0.41 -10.47 5.64
N SER A 176 -0.42 -11.02 6.86
CA SER A 176 0.68 -10.88 7.83
C SER A 176 1.73 -12.01 7.84
N ALA A 177 1.77 -12.90 6.84
CA ALA A 177 2.58 -14.12 6.89
C ALA A 177 3.90 -14.10 6.08
N ILE A 178 4.68 -13.00 6.13
CA ILE A 178 6.05 -12.98 5.56
C ILE A 178 7.06 -12.72 6.70
N PRO A 179 8.00 -13.65 7.00
CA PRO A 179 8.96 -13.49 8.07
C PRO A 179 10.07 -12.45 7.72
N PRO A 180 10.61 -11.71 8.71
CA PRO A 180 11.65 -10.72 8.47
C PRO A 180 13.02 -11.42 8.32
N ALA A 181 13.57 -11.47 7.12
CA ALA A 181 14.96 -11.88 6.91
C ALA A 181 15.88 -10.64 6.90
N ALA A 182 16.96 -10.72 7.67
CA ALA A 182 17.99 -9.71 7.78
C ALA A 182 18.73 -9.50 6.44
N VAL A 183 18.91 -8.24 6.02
CA VAL A 183 19.51 -7.87 4.73
C VAL A 183 20.71 -6.95 4.98
N THR A 184 21.84 -7.22 4.32
CA THR A 184 23.08 -6.44 4.41
C THR A 184 23.36 -5.60 3.15
N SER A 185 23.52 -4.29 3.35
CA SER A 185 24.29 -3.24 2.64
C SER A 185 24.53 -3.29 1.10
N GLY A 186 23.91 -2.33 0.41
CA GLY A 186 24.21 -1.86 -0.96
C GLY A 186 23.12 -0.91 -1.47
N PRO A 187 23.39 0.23 -2.14
CA PRO A 187 22.38 1.29 -2.34
C PRO A 187 21.27 0.88 -3.32
N ALA A 188 20.16 0.37 -2.79
CA ALA A 188 18.93 0.10 -3.54
C ALA A 188 18.02 1.34 -3.57
N ASP A 189 17.42 1.62 -4.73
CA ASP A 189 16.30 2.57 -4.88
C ASP A 189 15.00 1.92 -4.38
N ILE A 190 14.95 1.59 -3.08
CA ILE A 190 13.71 1.21 -2.43
C ILE A 190 12.90 2.50 -2.26
N THR A 191 11.64 2.48 -2.65
CA THR A 191 10.73 3.60 -2.44
C THR A 191 9.84 3.29 -1.25
N CYS A 192 9.60 4.26 -0.37
CA CYS A 192 8.59 4.17 0.68
C CYS A 192 7.62 5.35 0.50
N GLY A 193 6.37 5.04 0.20
CA GLY A 193 5.28 6.00 0.10
C GLY A 193 4.42 5.87 1.35
N HIS A 194 4.64 6.76 2.31
CA HIS A 194 3.70 7.02 3.40
C HIS A 194 3.08 8.38 3.09
N LEU A 195 1.81 8.41 2.66
CA LEU A 195 1.14 9.67 2.33
C LEU A 195 0.75 10.47 3.58
N ALA A 196 1.74 10.86 4.37
CA ALA A 196 1.62 11.92 5.36
C ALA A 196 2.93 12.72 5.56
N SER A 197 4.09 12.18 5.17
CA SER A 197 5.36 12.82 5.55
C SER A 197 6.54 12.50 4.63
N VAL A 198 6.32 12.28 3.34
CA VAL A 198 7.45 12.24 2.42
C VAL A 198 7.83 13.66 2.03
N ARG A 199 8.71 14.25 2.83
CA ARG A 199 9.36 15.53 2.58
C ARG A 199 10.23 15.43 1.32
N ASP A 200 9.61 15.45 0.14
CA ASP A 200 10.16 15.86 -1.15
C ASP A 200 9.05 16.34 -2.11
N ALA A 201 8.23 17.22 -1.52
CA ALA A 201 7.42 18.22 -2.20
C ALA A 201 8.19 18.87 -3.37
N CYS A 202 7.50 19.37 -4.41
CA CYS A 202 8.08 19.81 -5.69
C CYS A 202 9.21 20.87 -5.65
N LYS A 203 9.60 21.37 -4.47
CA LYS A 203 10.65 22.36 -4.16
C LYS A 203 10.49 23.73 -4.82
N GLU A 204 9.53 23.88 -5.73
CA GLU A 204 9.35 25.10 -6.52
C GLU A 204 8.16 25.94 -6.07
N CYS A 205 7.08 25.32 -5.59
CA CYS A 205 5.87 26.05 -5.22
C CYS A 205 6.02 26.77 -3.87
N ARG A 206 5.17 27.77 -3.64
CA ARG A 206 5.19 28.60 -2.42
C ARG A 206 5.10 27.78 -1.13
N TYR A 207 4.39 26.67 -1.15
CA TYR A 207 4.23 25.79 0.00
C TYR A 207 5.51 24.99 0.26
N CYS A 208 6.11 24.40 -0.78
CA CYS A 208 7.37 23.67 -0.65
C CYS A 208 8.54 24.54 -0.20
N LYS A 209 8.50 25.84 -0.50
CA LYS A 209 9.50 26.84 -0.09
C LYS A 209 9.26 27.37 1.33
N ASN A 210 8.10 27.11 1.92
CA ASN A 210 7.75 27.59 3.25
C ASN A 210 8.12 26.52 4.30
N PRO A 211 8.99 26.84 5.29
CA PRO A 211 9.44 25.87 6.28
C PRO A 211 8.34 25.42 7.26
N ARG A 212 7.18 26.07 7.27
CA ARG A 212 6.07 25.78 8.18
C ARG A 212 5.01 24.85 7.59
N THR A 213 5.19 24.35 6.36
CA THR A 213 4.21 23.48 5.71
C THR A 213 4.89 22.41 4.86
N ASN A 214 4.22 21.26 4.76
CA ASN A 214 4.60 20.14 3.91
C ASN A 214 3.55 19.90 2.79
N LEU A 215 2.55 20.77 2.66
CA LEU A 215 1.41 20.57 1.74
C LEU A 215 1.72 21.09 0.33
N CYS A 216 2.33 20.24 -0.49
CA CYS A 216 2.65 20.56 -1.88
C CYS A 216 1.38 20.85 -2.71
N SER A 217 1.25 22.06 -3.25
CA SER A 217 0.10 22.42 -4.09
C SER A 217 0.11 21.82 -5.50
N LYS A 218 1.25 21.34 -6.01
CA LYS A 218 1.32 20.78 -7.38
C LYS A 218 0.67 19.40 -7.51
N ILE A 219 0.71 18.59 -6.46
CA ILE A 219 0.16 17.22 -6.46
C ILE A 219 -1.26 17.18 -5.91
N ARG A 220 -1.56 18.05 -4.92
CA ARG A 220 -2.81 17.99 -4.16
C ARG A 220 -4.05 18.34 -4.99
N THR A 221 -3.89 19.13 -6.06
CA THR A 221 -5.00 19.54 -6.94
C THR A 221 -5.69 18.39 -7.65
N THR A 222 -5.00 17.28 -7.90
CA THR A 222 -5.56 16.12 -8.61
C THR A 222 -5.69 14.89 -7.72
N GLN A 223 -4.86 14.77 -6.66
CA GLN A 223 -4.88 13.64 -5.73
C GLN A 223 -6.24 13.46 -5.06
N ASP A 224 -6.88 14.53 -4.61
CA ASP A 224 -8.19 14.45 -3.95
C ASP A 224 -9.29 13.98 -4.92
N ARG A 225 -9.09 14.17 -6.23
CA ARG A 225 -9.98 13.68 -7.30
C ARG A 225 -9.62 12.28 -7.81
N GLY A 226 -8.61 11.65 -7.21
CA GLY A 226 -8.10 10.34 -7.61
C GLY A 226 -7.42 10.29 -8.98
N LEU A 227 -6.78 11.40 -9.38
CA LEU A 227 -6.15 11.55 -10.70
C LEU A 227 -4.66 11.90 -10.59
N MET A 228 -3.93 11.51 -11.61
CA MET A 228 -2.55 11.94 -11.83
C MET A 228 -2.49 13.45 -12.14
N PRO A 229 -1.31 14.11 -12.07
CA PRO A 229 -1.18 15.54 -12.33
C PRO A 229 -1.67 16.00 -13.72
N ASP A 230 -1.75 15.09 -14.69
CA ASP A 230 -2.30 15.35 -16.02
C ASP A 230 -3.84 15.23 -16.10
N GLY A 231 -4.51 14.97 -14.98
CA GLY A 231 -5.96 14.84 -14.89
C GLY A 231 -6.52 13.50 -15.37
N THR A 232 -5.68 12.47 -15.59
CA THR A 232 -6.15 11.12 -15.96
C THR A 232 -5.74 10.07 -14.92
N ALA A 233 -6.35 8.88 -15.00
CA ALA A 233 -5.95 7.74 -14.18
C ALA A 233 -4.92 6.86 -14.93
N ARG A 234 -4.39 5.85 -14.24
CA ARG A 234 -3.46 4.85 -14.82
C ARG A 234 -3.99 3.42 -14.67
N PHE A 235 -5.18 3.26 -14.14
CA PHE A 235 -5.79 1.96 -13.91
C PHE A 235 -7.06 1.81 -14.73
N MET A 236 -7.19 0.65 -15.37
CA MET A 236 -8.42 0.20 -16.00
C MET A 236 -8.75 -1.20 -15.49
N CYS A 237 -10.02 -1.47 -15.21
CA CYS A 237 -10.50 -2.79 -14.80
C CYS A 237 -11.87 -3.03 -15.44
N GLN A 238 -12.02 -4.13 -16.15
CA GLN A 238 -13.30 -4.51 -16.80
C GLN A 238 -13.89 -3.36 -17.67
N GLY A 239 -13.04 -2.61 -18.37
CA GLY A 239 -13.46 -1.45 -19.18
C GLY A 239 -13.77 -0.18 -18.39
N HIS A 240 -13.78 -0.23 -17.06
CA HIS A 240 -13.97 0.92 -16.18
C HIS A 240 -12.64 1.56 -15.82
N ARG A 241 -12.65 2.89 -15.73
CA ARG A 241 -11.54 3.64 -15.13
C ARG A 241 -11.54 3.40 -13.63
N ILE A 242 -10.38 3.04 -13.08
CA ILE A 242 -10.18 2.93 -11.63
C ILE A 242 -9.33 4.12 -11.16
N TYR A 243 -9.82 4.82 -10.14
CA TYR A 243 -9.18 6.02 -9.61
C TYR A 243 -8.01 5.68 -8.70
N HIS A 244 -7.05 6.60 -8.65
CA HIS A 244 -5.96 6.55 -7.70
C HIS A 244 -6.46 6.94 -6.32
N PHE A 245 -5.94 6.31 -5.28
CA PHE A 245 -6.14 6.73 -3.91
C PHE A 245 -4.90 7.47 -3.45
N MET A 246 -5.08 8.72 -3.03
CA MET A 246 -4.00 9.55 -2.49
C MET A 246 -2.80 9.74 -3.46
N GLY A 247 -2.96 9.39 -4.74
CA GLY A 247 -1.89 9.38 -5.74
C GLY A 247 -0.80 8.33 -5.50
N ILE A 248 -1.09 7.25 -4.76
CA ILE A 248 -0.17 6.12 -4.55
C ILE A 248 -0.81 4.77 -4.87
N SER A 249 -1.99 4.43 -4.33
CA SER A 249 -2.69 3.16 -4.61
C SER A 249 -1.84 1.90 -4.41
N THR A 250 -1.37 1.66 -3.19
CA THR A 250 -0.45 0.55 -2.87
C THR A 250 -1.12 -0.82 -2.76
N PHE A 251 -2.44 -0.93 -2.80
CA PHE A 251 -3.15 -2.22 -2.87
C PHE A 251 -3.19 -2.79 -4.29
N CYS A 252 -2.10 -2.64 -5.04
CA CYS A 252 -1.88 -3.21 -6.37
C CYS A 252 -0.42 -3.66 -6.50
N GLU A 253 -0.18 -4.75 -7.22
CA GLU A 253 1.19 -5.26 -7.45
C GLU A 253 2.07 -4.23 -8.17
N TYR A 254 1.48 -3.39 -9.03
CA TYR A 254 2.17 -2.27 -9.68
C TYR A 254 1.33 -0.99 -9.59
N THR A 255 1.98 0.13 -9.29
CA THR A 255 1.32 1.43 -9.29
C THR A 255 2.12 2.46 -10.09
N VAL A 256 1.44 3.48 -10.58
CA VAL A 256 2.07 4.64 -11.22
C VAL A 256 1.83 5.86 -10.36
N VAL A 257 2.91 6.53 -10.00
CA VAL A 257 2.90 7.69 -9.09
C VAL A 257 3.66 8.85 -9.68
N SER A 258 3.39 10.07 -9.22
CA SER A 258 4.22 11.22 -9.57
C SER A 258 5.60 11.07 -8.94
N GLU A 259 6.66 11.51 -9.63
CA GLU A 259 8.00 11.53 -9.03
C GLU A 259 8.05 12.34 -7.72
N TYR A 260 7.17 13.34 -7.56
CA TYR A 260 7.05 14.13 -6.32
C TYR A 260 6.45 13.36 -5.14
N SER A 261 5.75 12.26 -5.39
CA SER A 261 5.13 11.42 -4.36
C SER A 261 6.06 10.31 -3.86
N LEU A 262 7.27 10.22 -4.42
CA LEU A 262 8.26 9.21 -4.07
C LEU A 262 9.43 9.80 -3.29
N CYS A 263 9.99 8.96 -2.42
CA CYS A 263 11.29 9.16 -1.80
C CYS A 263 12.13 7.91 -1.94
N LYS A 264 13.41 8.12 -2.24
CA LYS A 264 14.43 7.08 -2.23
C LYS A 264 14.84 6.81 -0.79
N VAL A 265 14.63 5.59 -0.32
CA VAL A 265 15.23 5.11 0.92
C VAL A 265 16.52 4.35 0.61
N ARG A 266 17.50 4.47 1.50
CA ARG A 266 18.75 3.69 1.40
C ARG A 266 18.43 2.25 1.80
N LYS A 267 19.06 1.26 1.14
CA LYS A 267 19.10 -0.11 1.68
C LYS A 267 19.72 -0.03 3.08
N ALA A 268 19.09 -0.72 4.04
CA ALA A 268 19.60 -0.83 5.40
C ALA A 268 20.97 -1.53 5.42
#